data_AF-A0A1G9RM25-F1
#
_entry.id   AF-A0A1G9RM25-F1
#
_cell.length_a   1.000
_cell.length_b   1.000
_cell.length_c   1.000
_cell.angle_alpha   90.00
_cell.angle_beta   90.00
_cell.angle_gamma   90.00
#
_symmetry.space_group_name_H-M   'P 1'
#
loop_
_entity.id
_entity.type
_entity.pdbx_description
1 polymer ?
#
loop_
_entity_poly.entity_id
_entity_poly.type
_entity_poly.pdbx_seq_one_letter_code
_entity_poly.pdbx_strand_id
1 'polypeptide(L)'
;MLTQRAAALFNSLERRAQQGLDEIASLRRQLVALKAENAELRDRLARQDTSPREPIAPRSAAERGYPLPRSIPRRVVSPAPVVDDIETTGPQEPPHLGNDDARGESPQSRLEIGEAPSPQALLDEWYRRYTDTFFKGHTRPLKVGIHEDLVAREPWPDKLVRRALACYVHLPRYLKAVRVGAERVDLDGQPAGSVSEGEARHAHKKLESLQAQQQAQATAKKSETKKSVGLDHKLSELLAKHGRQ
;
A
#
# COMPACT_ATOMS: atom_id res chain seq x y z
N MET A 1 -46.44 -39.37 -5.90
CA MET A 1 -46.16 -37.92 -5.74
C MET A 1 -44.84 -37.61 -5.03
N LEU A 2 -44.49 -38.27 -3.91
CA LEU A 2 -43.24 -37.99 -3.15
C LEU A 2 -41.93 -38.30 -3.91
N THR A 3 -41.91 -39.38 -4.68
CA THR A 3 -40.72 -39.83 -5.44
C THR A 3 -40.32 -38.87 -6.56
N GLN A 4 -41.30 -38.27 -7.24
CA GLN A 4 -41.06 -37.34 -8.35
C GLN A 4 -40.45 -36.02 -7.88
N ARG A 5 -40.85 -35.55 -6.67
CA ARG A 5 -40.30 -34.34 -6.07
C ARG A 5 -38.87 -34.53 -5.57
N ALA A 6 -38.55 -35.72 -5.03
CA ALA A 6 -37.19 -36.06 -4.62
C ALA A 6 -36.23 -36.15 -5.82
N ALA A 7 -36.65 -36.79 -6.93
CA ALA A 7 -35.86 -36.85 -8.15
C ALA A 7 -35.63 -35.45 -8.77
N ALA A 8 -36.64 -34.58 -8.76
CA ALA A 8 -36.50 -33.21 -9.24
C ALA A 8 -35.49 -32.40 -8.42
N LEU A 9 -35.49 -32.56 -7.08
CA LEU A 9 -34.51 -31.92 -6.20
C LEU A 9 -33.10 -32.43 -6.47
N PHE A 10 -32.91 -33.74 -6.61
CA PHE A 10 -31.61 -34.34 -6.93
C PHE A 10 -31.04 -33.80 -8.25
N ASN A 11 -31.85 -33.79 -9.31
CA ASN A 11 -31.44 -33.24 -10.61
C ASN A 11 -31.11 -31.73 -10.54
N SER A 12 -31.80 -30.98 -9.68
CA SER A 12 -31.48 -29.56 -9.47
C SER A 12 -30.16 -29.35 -8.73
N LEU A 13 -29.85 -30.24 -7.77
CA LEU A 13 -28.58 -30.22 -7.04
C LEU A 13 -27.42 -30.61 -7.95
N GLU A 14 -27.60 -31.65 -8.77
CA GLU A 14 -26.59 -32.09 -9.73
C GLU A 14 -26.28 -31.01 -10.77
N ARG A 15 -27.31 -30.35 -11.32
CA ARG A 15 -27.11 -29.19 -12.21
C ARG A 15 -26.34 -28.07 -11.53
N ARG A 16 -26.66 -27.77 -10.26
CA ARG A 16 -25.97 -26.70 -9.52
C ARG A 16 -24.52 -27.07 -9.20
N ALA A 17 -24.25 -28.33 -8.91
CA ALA A 17 -22.89 -28.83 -8.71
C ALA A 17 -22.08 -28.73 -10.03
N GLN A 18 -22.67 -29.15 -11.15
CA GLN A 18 -22.04 -29.08 -12.46
C GLN A 18 -21.74 -27.63 -12.87
N GLN A 19 -22.70 -26.73 -12.67
CA GLN A 19 -22.51 -25.29 -12.91
C GLN A 19 -21.35 -24.72 -12.09
N GLY A 20 -21.22 -25.12 -10.82
CA GLY A 20 -20.11 -24.69 -9.97
C GLY A 20 -18.76 -25.22 -10.46
N LEU A 21 -18.69 -26.46 -10.92
CA LEU A 21 -17.47 -27.04 -11.49
C LEU A 21 -17.06 -26.31 -12.78
N ASP A 22 -18.02 -26.00 -13.65
CA ASP A 22 -17.79 -25.27 -14.89
C ASP A 22 -17.31 -23.83 -14.62
N GLU A 23 -17.88 -23.17 -13.62
CA GLU A 23 -17.45 -21.84 -13.16
C GLU A 23 -16.03 -21.87 -12.61
N ILE A 24 -15.69 -22.84 -11.75
CA ILE A 24 -14.33 -23.01 -11.23
C ILE A 24 -13.33 -23.25 -12.37
N ALA A 25 -13.69 -24.08 -13.35
CA ALA A 25 -12.85 -24.33 -14.51
C ALA A 25 -12.65 -23.06 -15.35
N SER A 26 -13.70 -22.27 -15.55
CA SER A 26 -13.64 -20.98 -16.25
C SER A 26 -12.74 -19.97 -15.54
N LEU A 27 -12.91 -19.81 -14.22
CA LEU A 27 -12.09 -18.91 -13.40
C LEU A 27 -10.62 -19.34 -13.40
N ARG A 28 -10.33 -20.64 -13.32
CA ARG A 28 -8.96 -21.16 -13.43
C ARG A 28 -8.33 -20.81 -14.77
N ARG A 29 -9.06 -20.93 -15.89
CA ARG A 29 -8.58 -20.53 -17.22
C ARG A 29 -8.30 -19.02 -17.30
N GLN A 30 -9.20 -18.19 -16.77
CA GLN A 30 -9.02 -16.74 -16.72
C GLN A 30 -7.79 -16.35 -15.89
N LEU A 31 -7.57 -17.02 -14.75
CA LEU A 31 -6.43 -16.77 -13.88
C LEU A 31 -5.11 -17.08 -14.60
N VAL A 32 -5.04 -18.19 -15.34
CA VAL A 32 -3.88 -18.52 -16.17
C VAL A 32 -3.65 -17.46 -17.24
N ALA A 33 -4.70 -17.02 -17.95
CA ALA A 33 -4.58 -15.98 -18.98
C ALA A 33 -4.09 -14.65 -18.39
N LEU A 34 -4.67 -14.19 -17.29
CA LEU A 34 -4.26 -12.95 -16.60
C LEU A 34 -2.83 -13.05 -16.05
N LYS A 35 -2.41 -14.22 -15.58
CA LYS A 35 -1.02 -14.41 -15.15
C LYS A 35 -0.04 -14.33 -16.32
N ALA A 36 -0.39 -14.89 -17.48
CA ALA A 36 0.41 -14.80 -18.68
C ALA A 36 0.52 -13.34 -19.18
N GLU A 37 -0.60 -12.62 -19.23
CA GLU A 37 -0.61 -11.20 -19.59
C GLU A 37 0.23 -10.35 -18.63
N ASN A 38 0.12 -10.58 -17.32
CA ASN A 38 0.96 -9.89 -16.33
C ASN A 38 2.45 -10.22 -16.49
N ALA A 39 2.80 -11.46 -16.85
CA ALA A 39 4.18 -11.83 -17.14
C ALA A 39 4.69 -11.08 -18.37
N GLU A 40 3.88 -11.03 -19.44
CA GLU A 40 4.23 -10.30 -20.65
C GLU A 40 4.39 -8.78 -20.41
N LEU A 41 3.50 -8.17 -19.62
CA LEU A 41 3.61 -6.76 -19.25
C LEU A 41 4.89 -6.48 -18.44
N ARG A 42 5.27 -7.40 -17.54
CA ARG A 42 6.53 -7.30 -16.79
C ARG A 42 7.73 -7.41 -17.72
N ASP A 43 7.72 -8.32 -18.69
CA ASP A 43 8.77 -8.45 -19.69
C ASP A 43 8.87 -7.21 -20.58
N ARG A 44 7.73 -6.63 -20.99
CA ARG A 44 7.68 -5.38 -21.75
C ARG A 44 8.27 -4.22 -20.94
N LEU A 45 7.94 -4.11 -19.66
CA LEU A 45 8.49 -3.08 -18.78
C LEU A 45 10.01 -3.27 -18.59
N ALA A 46 10.45 -4.51 -18.34
CA ALA A 46 11.87 -4.82 -18.25
C ALA A 46 12.63 -4.46 -19.53
N ARG A 47 12.03 -4.65 -20.71
CA ARG A 47 12.60 -4.22 -22.01
C ARG A 47 12.62 -2.71 -22.20
N GLN A 48 11.67 -1.98 -21.61
CA GLN A 48 11.67 -0.51 -21.63
C GLN A 48 12.76 0.04 -20.70
N ASP A 49 12.95 -0.55 -19.53
CA ASP A 49 13.99 -0.16 -18.57
C ASP A 49 15.40 -0.54 -19.05
N THR A 50 15.54 -1.60 -19.87
CA THR A 50 16.81 -1.97 -20.51
C THR A 50 17.07 -1.27 -21.83
N SER A 51 16.16 -0.41 -22.30
CA SER A 51 16.50 0.51 -23.39
C SER A 51 17.62 1.42 -22.88
N PRO A 52 18.78 1.49 -23.54
CA PRO A 52 19.86 2.35 -23.10
C PRO A 52 19.31 3.76 -23.02
N ARG A 53 19.09 4.25 -21.81
CA ARG A 53 19.02 5.67 -21.56
C ARG A 53 20.38 6.17 -22.02
N GLU A 54 20.44 6.71 -23.24
CA GLU A 54 21.62 7.40 -23.74
C GLU A 54 22.14 8.22 -22.54
N PRO A 55 23.38 7.99 -22.09
CA PRO A 55 23.94 8.83 -21.07
C PRO A 55 23.90 10.22 -21.68
N ILE A 56 22.97 11.05 -21.19
CA ILE A 56 23.03 12.48 -21.40
C ILE A 56 24.32 12.85 -20.69
N ALA A 57 25.43 12.82 -21.44
CA ALA A 57 26.69 13.34 -20.99
C ALA A 57 26.37 14.72 -20.42
N PRO A 58 26.80 15.06 -19.19
CA PRO A 58 26.66 16.40 -18.72
C PRO A 58 27.42 17.26 -19.73
N ARG A 59 26.70 17.96 -20.62
CA ARG A 59 27.29 18.98 -21.48
C ARG A 59 28.04 19.90 -20.52
N SER A 60 29.36 19.80 -20.54
CA SER A 60 30.25 20.67 -19.79
C SER A 60 29.73 22.09 -19.96
N ALA A 61 29.68 22.85 -18.87
CA ALA A 61 29.20 24.23 -18.88
C ALA A 61 29.86 25.10 -19.97
N ALA A 62 30.97 24.65 -20.56
CA ALA A 62 31.64 25.25 -21.70
C ALA A 62 30.81 25.31 -23.01
N GLU A 63 29.83 24.42 -23.25
CA GLU A 63 29.06 24.43 -24.50
C GLU A 63 27.84 25.36 -24.50
N ARG A 64 27.44 25.92 -23.36
CA ARG A 64 26.23 26.76 -23.24
C ARG A 64 26.45 28.27 -23.35
N GLY A 65 27.66 28.71 -23.72
CA GLY A 65 27.89 30.12 -24.06
C GLY A 65 27.65 31.11 -22.90
N TYR A 66 27.71 30.65 -21.64
CA TYR A 66 27.66 31.56 -20.50
C TYR A 66 29.08 31.99 -20.12
N PRO A 67 29.41 33.29 -20.17
CA PRO A 67 30.73 33.77 -19.77
C PRO A 67 30.90 33.57 -18.25
N LEU A 68 31.95 32.84 -17.87
CA LEU A 68 32.35 32.70 -16.48
C LEU A 68 32.80 34.07 -15.92
N PRO A 69 32.38 34.46 -14.70
CA PRO A 69 32.83 35.70 -14.07
C PRO A 69 34.31 35.62 -13.70
N ARG A 70 35.06 36.69 -14.01
CA ARG A 70 36.50 36.82 -13.74
C ARG A 70 36.82 36.70 -12.25
N SER A 71 37.68 35.74 -11.91
CA SER A 71 38.28 35.56 -10.60
C SER A 71 39.13 36.77 -10.21
N ILE A 72 38.86 37.34 -9.03
CA ILE A 72 39.65 38.42 -8.41
C ILE A 72 40.98 37.80 -7.90
N PRO A 73 42.16 38.41 -8.12
CA PRO A 73 43.42 37.83 -7.67
C PRO A 73 43.56 37.93 -6.15
N ARG A 74 43.61 36.77 -5.47
CA ARG A 74 43.99 36.66 -4.06
C ARG A 74 45.52 36.69 -3.95
N ARG A 75 46.01 37.69 -3.23
CA ARG A 75 47.42 37.98 -2.95
C ARG A 75 48.14 36.77 -2.34
N VAL A 76 49.27 36.42 -2.94
CA VAL A 76 50.21 35.37 -2.54
C VAL A 76 50.97 35.81 -1.30
N VAL A 77 51.06 34.94 -0.29
CA VAL A 77 52.14 34.95 0.72
C VAL A 77 52.79 33.57 0.65
N SER A 78 54.11 33.57 0.42
CA SER A 78 54.96 32.40 0.19
C SER A 78 55.23 31.56 1.46
N PRO A 79 55.69 30.31 1.30
CA PRO A 79 55.63 29.25 2.30
C PRO A 79 57.00 28.90 2.93
N ALA A 80 56.97 28.12 4.02
CA ALA A 80 58.07 27.26 4.44
C ALA A 80 57.52 25.99 5.15
N PRO A 81 58.27 24.86 5.13
CA PRO A 81 57.72 23.50 5.06
C PRO A 81 57.98 22.68 6.32
N VAL A 82 57.34 21.49 6.47
CA VAL A 82 57.97 20.18 6.77
C VAL A 82 56.93 19.08 7.10
N VAL A 83 57.04 17.95 6.34
CA VAL A 83 57.01 16.51 6.73
C VAL A 83 55.70 15.86 7.25
N ASP A 84 55.27 14.63 6.93
CA ASP A 84 55.83 13.42 6.28
C ASP A 84 54.70 12.54 5.67
N ASP A 85 55.03 11.76 4.61
CA ASP A 85 54.57 10.37 4.26
C ASP A 85 53.04 10.07 4.07
N ILE A 86 52.48 9.41 3.03
CA ILE A 86 52.81 8.18 2.25
C ILE A 86 52.00 8.15 0.92
N GLU A 87 52.68 7.87 -0.20
CA GLU A 87 52.37 6.93 -1.33
C GLU A 87 50.92 6.79 -1.87
N THR A 88 50.57 7.36 -3.03
CA THR A 88 50.66 6.81 -4.42
C THR A 88 50.04 5.43 -4.66
N THR A 89 48.93 5.38 -5.44
CA THR A 89 48.82 4.68 -6.75
C THR A 89 47.34 4.61 -7.19
N GLY A 90 47.04 5.16 -8.37
CA GLY A 90 45.78 4.94 -9.09
C GLY A 90 45.84 3.75 -10.06
N PRO A 91 44.98 3.69 -11.08
CA PRO A 91 43.76 2.85 -11.13
C PRO A 91 43.82 1.77 -12.24
N GLN A 92 42.98 0.72 -12.18
CA GLN A 92 42.42 0.07 -13.39
C GLN A 92 41.26 -0.91 -13.13
N GLU A 93 40.38 -0.95 -14.14
CA GLU A 93 39.05 -1.54 -14.31
C GLU A 93 39.02 -3.10 -14.54
N PRO A 94 37.83 -3.74 -14.70
CA PRO A 94 37.53 -5.16 -14.37
C PRO A 94 37.76 -6.13 -15.55
N PRO A 95 37.43 -7.45 -15.44
CA PRO A 95 36.08 -7.88 -15.86
C PRO A 95 35.48 -9.20 -15.25
N HIS A 96 34.15 -9.29 -15.38
CA HIS A 96 33.28 -10.46 -15.70
C HIS A 96 33.20 -11.77 -14.86
N LEU A 97 31.96 -11.97 -14.36
CA LEU A 97 31.05 -13.13 -14.48
C LEU A 97 31.44 -14.52 -13.91
N GLY A 98 30.60 -14.99 -13.00
CA GLY A 98 30.41 -16.41 -12.67
C GLY A 98 29.40 -16.55 -11.52
N ASN A 99 28.17 -16.98 -11.85
CA ASN A 99 27.11 -17.26 -10.89
C ASN A 99 27.45 -18.50 -10.06
N ASP A 100 27.17 -18.46 -8.75
CA ASP A 100 26.82 -19.67 -8.01
C ASP A 100 25.93 -19.34 -6.80
N ASP A 101 24.96 -20.22 -6.62
CA ASP A 101 23.92 -20.24 -5.60
C ASP A 101 24.42 -19.96 -4.17
N ALA A 102 23.82 -18.97 -3.51
CA ALA A 102 23.70 -18.98 -2.06
C ALA A 102 22.51 -18.14 -1.61
N ARG A 103 21.59 -18.82 -0.91
CA ARG A 103 20.51 -18.25 -0.11
C ARG A 103 21.10 -17.26 0.90
N GLY A 104 21.15 -15.99 0.54
CA GLY A 104 21.54 -14.89 1.42
C GLY A 104 20.29 -14.23 2.00
N GLU A 105 19.84 -14.76 3.14
CA GLU A 105 18.85 -14.14 4.01
C GLU A 105 19.18 -12.65 4.18
N SER A 106 18.25 -11.76 3.84
CA SER A 106 18.42 -10.33 4.10
C SER A 106 18.65 -10.13 5.61
N PRO A 107 19.78 -9.55 6.04
CA PRO A 107 20.14 -9.39 7.45
C PRO A 107 19.41 -8.19 8.06
N GLN A 108 18.07 -8.22 8.03
CA GLN A 108 17.21 -7.19 8.65
C GLN A 108 16.02 -7.79 9.41
N SER A 109 15.94 -9.11 9.57
CA SER A 109 14.92 -9.79 10.37
C SER A 109 15.31 -9.97 11.84
N ARG A 110 16.42 -9.38 12.30
CA ARG A 110 16.90 -9.52 13.68
C ARG A 110 17.06 -8.17 14.39
N LEU A 111 15.94 -7.48 14.57
CA LEU A 111 15.80 -6.59 15.72
C LEU A 111 14.79 -7.23 16.65
N GLU A 112 15.27 -7.65 17.82
CA GLU A 112 14.45 -8.03 18.96
C GLU A 112 13.69 -6.78 19.42
N ILE A 113 12.51 -6.56 18.84
CA ILE A 113 11.52 -5.62 19.37
C ILE A 113 10.49 -6.50 20.05
N GLY A 114 10.52 -6.55 21.39
CA GLY A 114 9.47 -7.20 22.17
C GLY A 114 8.11 -6.71 21.68
N GLU A 115 7.24 -7.65 21.30
CA GLU A 115 5.83 -7.45 20.94
C GLU A 115 5.54 -6.11 20.23
N ALA A 116 5.95 -5.98 18.96
CA ALA A 116 5.63 -4.78 18.19
C ALA A 116 4.10 -4.51 18.23
N PRO A 117 3.66 -3.33 18.69
CA PRO A 117 2.24 -3.07 18.90
C PRO A 117 1.48 -3.17 17.59
N SER A 118 0.26 -3.71 17.65
CA SER A 118 -0.65 -3.71 16.50
C SER A 118 -0.78 -2.29 15.93
N PRO A 119 -0.86 -2.10 14.60
CA PRO A 119 -1.01 -0.78 13.99
C PRO A 119 -2.21 0.02 14.53
N GLN A 120 -3.25 -0.65 15.00
CA GLN A 120 -4.39 -0.01 15.66
C GLN A 120 -4.07 0.44 17.08
N ALA A 121 -3.27 -0.33 17.83
CA ALA A 121 -2.82 0.04 19.16
C ALA A 121 -1.93 1.29 19.13
N LEU A 122 -1.04 1.38 18.13
CA LEU A 122 -0.24 2.60 17.91
C LEU A 122 -1.13 3.82 17.60
N LEU A 123 -2.17 3.63 16.79
CA LEU A 123 -3.12 4.71 16.52
C LEU A 123 -3.91 5.13 17.77
N ASP A 124 -4.27 4.18 18.64
CA ASP A 124 -4.89 4.48 19.94
C ASP A 124 -3.98 5.26 20.88
N GLU A 125 -2.67 5.00 20.84
CA GLU A 125 -1.66 5.80 21.54
C GLU A 125 -1.58 7.22 20.97
N TRP A 126 -1.56 7.37 19.64
CA TRP A 126 -1.52 8.69 19.00
C TRP A 126 -2.75 9.53 19.31
N TYR A 127 -3.94 8.93 19.44
CA TYR A 127 -5.13 9.66 19.91
C TYR A 127 -5.00 10.23 21.33
N ARG A 128 -4.13 9.65 22.18
CA ARG A 128 -3.88 10.12 23.54
C ARG A 128 -2.74 11.13 23.59
N ARG A 129 -1.70 10.93 22.79
CA ARG A 129 -0.48 11.74 22.81
C ARG A 129 -0.59 13.02 21.98
N TYR A 130 -1.27 12.95 20.83
CA TYR A 130 -1.37 14.04 19.87
C TYR A 130 -2.84 14.48 19.72
N THR A 131 -3.37 15.09 20.78
CA THR A 131 -4.79 15.47 20.88
C THR A 131 -5.22 16.55 19.89
N ASP A 132 -4.29 17.34 19.38
CA ASP A 132 -4.58 18.47 18.49
C ASP A 132 -4.64 18.08 17.02
N THR A 133 -4.28 16.83 16.70
CA THR A 133 -3.98 16.40 15.33
C THR A 133 -4.72 15.12 14.96
N PHE A 134 -4.75 14.15 15.87
CA PHE A 134 -5.50 12.92 15.73
C PHE A 134 -6.79 12.99 16.54
N PHE A 135 -7.93 12.98 15.84
CA PHE A 135 -9.24 13.04 16.47
C PHE A 135 -10.04 11.78 16.18
N LYS A 136 -10.63 11.19 17.23
CA LYS A 136 -11.56 10.07 17.04
C LYS A 136 -12.81 10.54 16.30
N GLY A 137 -13.42 11.66 16.69
CA GLY A 137 -14.69 12.16 16.13
C GLY A 137 -14.54 12.85 14.77
N HIS A 138 -13.87 14.00 14.75
CA HIS A 138 -13.76 14.88 13.58
C HIS A 138 -12.31 14.90 13.05
N THR A 139 -12.01 14.00 12.14
CA THR A 139 -10.68 13.95 11.51
C THR A 139 -10.43 15.20 10.69
N ARG A 140 -9.25 15.81 10.82
CA ARG A 140 -8.79 16.92 9.97
C ARG A 140 -7.77 16.39 8.94
N PRO A 141 -7.63 17.02 7.77
CA PRO A 141 -6.56 16.67 6.83
C PRO A 141 -5.20 16.82 7.50
N LEU A 142 -4.33 15.82 7.35
CA LEU A 142 -2.99 15.85 7.94
C LEU A 142 -1.97 16.51 7.01
N LYS A 143 -0.88 17.02 7.57
CA LYS A 143 0.31 17.48 6.85
C LYS A 143 0.83 16.40 5.89
N VAL A 144 1.21 16.80 4.68
CA VAL A 144 1.89 15.89 3.75
C VAL A 144 3.27 15.57 4.31
N GLY A 145 3.62 14.29 4.42
CA GLY A 145 4.90 13.89 5.02
C GLY A 145 4.87 13.70 6.54
N ILE A 146 3.71 13.78 7.21
CA ILE A 146 3.60 13.64 8.69
C ILE A 146 4.22 12.35 9.27
N HIS A 147 4.39 11.31 8.45
CA HIS A 147 5.06 10.07 8.84
C HIS A 147 6.55 10.26 9.18
N GLU A 148 7.25 11.19 8.52
CA GLU A 148 8.65 11.51 8.83
C GLU A 148 8.76 12.17 10.20
N ASP A 149 7.87 13.12 10.48
CA ASP A 149 7.77 13.79 11.77
C ASP A 149 7.45 12.77 12.90
N LEU A 150 6.60 11.77 12.62
CA LEU A 150 6.26 10.71 13.57
C LEU A 150 7.43 9.76 13.83
N VAL A 151 8.17 9.35 12.78
CA VAL A 151 9.36 8.48 12.93
C VAL A 151 10.49 9.22 13.67
N ALA A 152 10.57 10.55 13.56
CA ALA A 152 11.54 11.34 14.30
C ALA A 152 11.20 11.45 15.81
N ARG A 153 9.90 11.45 16.17
CA ARG A 153 9.44 11.60 17.56
C ARG A 153 9.23 10.27 18.28
N GLU A 154 8.93 9.20 17.55
CA GLU A 154 8.61 7.88 18.11
C GLU A 154 9.67 6.84 17.74
N PRO A 155 10.01 5.91 18.66
CA PRO A 155 11.01 4.87 18.42
C PRO A 155 10.44 3.68 17.61
N TRP A 156 9.54 3.93 16.66
CA TRP A 156 8.88 2.89 15.86
C TRP A 156 9.43 2.82 14.43
N PRO A 157 9.51 1.63 13.83
CA PRO A 157 9.96 1.50 12.45
C PRO A 157 8.97 2.17 11.48
N ASP A 158 9.48 2.86 10.46
CA ASP A 158 8.71 3.60 9.45
C ASP A 158 7.56 2.76 8.86
N LYS A 159 7.81 1.48 8.56
CA LYS A 159 6.80 0.56 8.02
C LYS A 159 5.55 0.46 8.91
N LEU A 160 5.72 0.42 10.24
CA LEU A 160 4.63 0.31 11.20
C LEU A 160 3.89 1.64 11.32
N VAL A 161 4.61 2.77 11.34
CA VAL A 161 4.04 4.12 11.32
C VAL A 161 3.18 4.34 10.09
N ARG A 162 3.67 4.03 8.89
CA ARG A 162 2.89 4.12 7.64
C ARG A 162 1.66 3.22 7.68
N ARG A 163 1.78 2.02 8.25
CA ARG A 163 0.64 1.09 8.37
C ARG A 163 -0.44 1.64 9.30
N ALA A 164 -0.06 2.17 10.47
CA ALA A 164 -0.98 2.81 11.41
C ALA A 164 -1.63 4.06 10.79
N LEU A 165 -0.84 4.90 10.12
CA LEU A 165 -1.32 6.09 9.43
C LEU A 165 -2.30 5.74 8.29
N ALA A 166 -2.00 4.69 7.52
CA ALA A 166 -2.88 4.18 6.48
C ALA A 166 -4.24 3.74 7.03
N CYS A 167 -4.26 3.15 8.24
CA CYS A 167 -5.52 2.87 8.93
C CYS A 167 -6.30 4.17 9.13
N TYR A 168 -5.70 5.21 9.71
CA TYR A 168 -6.36 6.51 9.98
C TYR A 168 -6.89 7.21 8.74
N VAL A 169 -6.06 7.38 7.69
CA VAL A 169 -6.42 8.18 6.51
C VAL A 169 -7.43 7.48 5.58
N HIS A 170 -7.56 6.16 5.68
CA HIS A 170 -8.56 5.41 4.91
C HIS A 170 -9.93 5.35 5.58
N LEU A 171 -10.09 5.89 6.79
CA LEU A 171 -11.40 5.94 7.42
C LEU A 171 -12.36 6.79 6.56
N PRO A 172 -13.64 6.38 6.42
CA PRO A 172 -14.64 7.17 5.73
C PRO A 172 -14.78 8.59 6.28
N ARG A 173 -14.55 8.78 7.59
CA ARG A 173 -14.61 10.11 8.22
C ARG A 173 -13.47 11.03 7.76
N TYR A 174 -12.26 10.48 7.57
CA TYR A 174 -11.11 11.23 7.05
C TYR A 174 -11.37 11.69 5.62
N LEU A 175 -11.82 10.78 4.77
CA LEU A 175 -12.13 11.09 3.38
C LEU A 175 -13.22 12.18 3.22
N LYS A 176 -14.17 12.28 4.17
CA LYS A 176 -15.18 13.36 4.20
C LYS A 176 -14.62 14.73 4.58
N ALA A 177 -13.54 14.75 5.37
CA ALA A 177 -12.91 15.96 5.86
C ALA A 177 -11.95 16.57 4.84
N VAL A 178 -11.39 15.75 3.96
CA VAL A 178 -10.52 16.20 2.86
C VAL A 178 -11.38 16.91 1.80
N ARG A 179 -11.42 18.24 1.87
CA ARG A 179 -12.15 19.13 0.96
C ARG A 179 -11.21 20.17 0.37
N VAL A 180 -11.54 20.71 -0.80
CA VAL A 180 -10.73 21.76 -1.45
C VAL A 180 -10.55 22.93 -0.49
N GLY A 181 -9.29 23.37 -0.31
CA GLY A 181 -8.96 24.49 0.56
C GLY A 181 -9.01 24.18 2.06
N ALA A 182 -9.29 22.95 2.47
CA ALA A 182 -9.23 22.57 3.88
C ALA A 182 -7.79 22.66 4.40
N GLU A 183 -7.61 23.26 5.56
CA GLU A 183 -6.31 23.40 6.22
C GLU A 183 -5.81 22.05 6.73
N ARG A 184 -4.53 21.78 6.48
CA ARG A 184 -3.82 20.62 6.99
C ARG A 184 -3.23 20.93 8.35
N VAL A 185 -3.23 19.94 9.24
CA VAL A 185 -2.60 20.07 10.57
C VAL A 185 -1.31 19.26 10.64
N ASP A 186 -0.28 19.83 11.24
CA ASP A 186 0.93 19.09 11.63
C ASP A 186 0.75 18.38 12.98
N LEU A 187 1.85 17.88 13.57
CA LEU A 187 1.84 17.19 14.88
C LEU A 187 1.64 18.11 16.09
N ASP A 188 1.84 19.41 15.92
CA ASP A 188 1.71 20.44 16.98
C ASP A 188 0.43 21.27 16.81
N GLY A 189 -0.48 20.83 15.92
CA GLY A 189 -1.76 21.46 15.64
C GLY A 189 -1.68 22.72 14.76
N GLN A 190 -0.51 23.03 14.21
CA GLN A 190 -0.30 24.20 13.35
C GLN A 190 -0.75 23.94 11.92
N PRO A 191 -1.19 25.00 11.19
CA PRO A 191 -1.58 24.88 9.80
C PRO A 191 -0.35 24.60 8.91
N ALA A 192 -0.38 23.48 8.21
CA ALA A 192 0.71 22.97 7.36
C ALA A 192 0.30 22.86 5.89
N GLY A 193 -0.34 23.91 5.38
CA GLY A 193 -0.82 24.02 4.01
C GLY A 193 -2.29 23.66 3.83
N SER A 194 -2.74 23.57 2.58
CA SER A 194 -4.14 23.30 2.23
C SER A 194 -4.28 22.09 1.30
N VAL A 195 -5.50 21.55 1.23
CA VAL A 195 -5.84 20.45 0.33
C VAL A 195 -6.09 20.97 -1.08
N SER A 196 -5.41 20.39 -2.06
CA SER A 196 -5.58 20.70 -3.48
C SER A 196 -6.87 20.09 -4.05
N GLU A 197 -7.36 20.66 -5.14
CA GLU A 197 -8.58 20.19 -5.82
C GLU A 197 -8.45 18.72 -6.26
N GLY A 198 -7.30 18.33 -6.80
CA GLY A 198 -7.05 16.94 -7.23
C GLY A 198 -7.12 15.95 -6.06
N GLU A 199 -6.62 16.33 -4.90
CA GLU A 199 -6.62 15.50 -3.71
C GLU A 199 -8.04 15.32 -3.14
N ALA A 200 -8.82 16.40 -3.10
CA ALA A 200 -10.23 16.35 -2.70
C ALA A 200 -11.07 15.46 -3.64
N ARG A 201 -10.86 15.59 -4.96
CA ARG A 201 -11.52 14.71 -5.96
C ARG A 201 -11.15 13.24 -5.74
N HIS A 202 -9.88 12.95 -5.47
CA HIS A 202 -9.43 11.59 -5.17
C HIS A 202 -10.07 11.03 -3.90
N ALA A 203 -10.12 11.83 -2.82
CA ALA A 203 -10.77 11.44 -1.57
C ALA A 203 -12.26 11.15 -1.76
N HIS A 204 -12.97 11.98 -2.53
CA HIS A 204 -14.38 11.78 -2.86
C HIS A 204 -14.61 10.46 -3.61
N LYS A 205 -13.82 10.20 -4.66
CA LYS A 205 -13.89 8.94 -5.43
C LYS A 205 -13.64 7.71 -4.54
N LYS A 206 -12.68 7.80 -3.62
CA LYS A 206 -12.38 6.71 -2.68
C LYS A 206 -13.55 6.46 -1.73
N LEU A 207 -14.18 7.52 -1.23
CA LEU A 207 -15.34 7.44 -0.35
C LEU A 207 -16.53 6.78 -1.05
N GLU A 208 -16.82 7.17 -2.29
CA GLU A 208 -17.89 6.57 -3.10
C GLU A 208 -17.65 5.07 -3.30
N SER A 209 -16.42 4.67 -3.67
CA SER A 209 -16.05 3.26 -3.80
C SER A 209 -16.24 2.48 -2.49
N LEU A 210 -15.89 3.07 -1.34
CA LEU A 210 -16.07 2.41 -0.04
C LEU A 210 -17.55 2.29 0.35
N GLN A 211 -18.38 3.27 -0.01
CA GLN A 211 -19.82 3.21 0.23
C GLN A 211 -20.48 2.14 -0.64
N ALA A 212 -20.14 2.08 -1.93
CA ALA A 212 -20.64 1.05 -2.83
C ALA A 212 -20.28 -0.37 -2.35
N GLN A 213 -19.03 -0.57 -1.91
CA GLN A 213 -18.58 -1.85 -1.35
C GLN A 213 -19.34 -2.22 -0.06
N GLN A 214 -19.56 -1.25 0.84
CA GLN A 214 -20.31 -1.49 2.07
C GLN A 214 -21.78 -1.84 1.79
N GLN A 215 -22.41 -1.18 0.82
CA GLN A 215 -23.78 -1.49 0.42
C GLN A 215 -23.89 -2.90 -0.18
N ALA A 216 -22.97 -3.28 -1.07
CA ALA A 216 -22.92 -4.63 -1.64
C ALA A 216 -22.69 -5.71 -0.57
N GLN A 217 -21.82 -5.46 0.41
CA GLN A 217 -21.62 -6.39 1.53
C GLN A 217 -22.85 -6.45 2.44
N ALA A 218 -23.53 -5.33 2.69
CA ALA A 218 -24.73 -5.30 3.52
C ALA A 218 -25.90 -6.06 2.88
N THR A 219 -26.07 -5.95 1.56
CA THR A 219 -27.11 -6.71 0.84
C THR A 219 -26.79 -8.21 0.80
N ALA A 220 -25.52 -8.57 0.56
CA ALA A 220 -25.06 -9.96 0.63
C ALA A 220 -25.32 -10.59 2.01
N LYS A 221 -24.86 -9.94 3.09
CA LYS A 221 -25.07 -10.40 4.48
C LYS A 221 -26.55 -10.53 4.83
N LYS A 222 -27.39 -9.54 4.48
CA LYS A 222 -28.85 -9.62 4.70
C LYS A 222 -29.48 -10.82 3.97
N SER A 223 -29.02 -11.12 2.76
CA SER A 223 -29.51 -12.27 2.00
C SER A 223 -29.08 -13.61 2.62
N GLU A 224 -27.86 -13.69 3.15
CA GLU A 224 -27.34 -14.87 3.85
C GLU A 224 -28.08 -15.11 5.16
N THR A 225 -28.26 -14.07 5.99
CA THR A 225 -29.02 -14.18 7.25
C THR A 225 -30.47 -14.59 7.01
N LYS A 226 -31.13 -14.05 5.97
CA LYS A 226 -32.51 -14.48 5.61
C LYS A 226 -32.56 -15.95 5.18
N LYS A 227 -31.54 -16.42 4.45
CA LYS A 227 -31.43 -17.83 4.04
C LYS A 227 -31.18 -18.73 5.25
N SER A 228 -30.26 -18.37 6.15
CA SER A 228 -29.98 -19.18 7.34
C SER A 228 -31.22 -19.31 8.22
N VAL A 229 -31.87 -18.19 8.57
CA VAL A 229 -33.11 -18.20 9.38
C VAL A 229 -34.22 -19.01 8.71
N GLY A 230 -34.33 -18.95 7.38
CA GLY A 230 -35.29 -19.76 6.62
C GLY A 230 -34.96 -21.26 6.59
N LEU A 231 -33.67 -21.64 6.66
CA LEU A 231 -33.24 -23.04 6.79
C LEU A 231 -33.46 -23.54 8.22
N ASP A 232 -33.15 -22.72 9.23
CA ASP A 232 -33.38 -23.02 10.64
C ASP A 232 -34.86 -23.31 10.92
N HIS A 233 -35.77 -22.47 10.42
CA HIS A 233 -37.22 -22.69 10.57
C HIS A 233 -37.67 -24.02 9.93
N LYS A 234 -37.18 -24.34 8.72
CA LYS A 234 -37.53 -25.59 8.04
C LYS A 234 -36.99 -26.82 8.77
N LEU A 235 -35.79 -26.70 9.36
CA LEU A 235 -35.19 -27.75 10.17
C LEU A 235 -36.02 -28.00 11.43
N SER A 236 -36.45 -26.94 12.13
CA SER A 236 -37.34 -27.04 13.28
C SER A 236 -38.68 -27.70 12.92
N GLU A 237 -39.27 -27.34 11.77
CA GLU A 237 -40.54 -27.93 11.31
C GLU A 237 -40.39 -29.44 10.99
N LEU A 238 -39.28 -29.84 10.36
CA LEU A 238 -39.01 -31.25 10.04
C LEU A 238 -38.78 -32.09 11.30
N LEU A 239 -38.06 -31.55 12.29
CA LEU A 239 -37.83 -32.20 13.58
C LEU A 239 -39.15 -32.37 14.35
N ALA A 240 -40.00 -31.34 14.39
CA ALA A 240 -41.31 -31.40 15.04
C ALA A 240 -42.26 -32.43 14.40
N LYS A 241 -42.10 -32.71 13.09
CA LYS A 241 -42.89 -33.70 12.37
C LYS A 241 -42.42 -35.13 12.58
N HIS A 242 -41.12 -35.36 12.76
CA HIS A 242 -40.55 -36.72 12.93
C HIS A 242 -40.41 -37.14 14.40
N GLY A 243 -40.48 -36.23 15.37
CA GLY A 243 -40.45 -36.57 16.81
C GLY A 243 -41.78 -37.06 17.39
N ARG A 244 -42.79 -37.36 16.57
CA ARG A 244 -44.14 -37.79 16.99
C ARG A 244 -44.53 -39.20 16.52
N GLN A 245 -43.54 -40.07 16.29
CA GLN A 245 -43.75 -41.48 15.95
C GLN A 245 -43.12 -42.39 17.00
#